data_AF-A0A1V5E6L5-F1
#
_entry.id   AF-A0A1V5E6L5-F1
#
_cell.length_a   1.000
_cell.length_b   1.000
_cell.length_c   1.000
_cell.angle_alpha   90.00
_cell.angle_beta   90.00
_cell.angle_gamma   90.00
#
_symmetry.space_group_name_H-M   'P 1'
#
loop_
_entity.id
_entity.type
_entity.pdbx_description
1 polymer ?
#
loop_
_entity_poly.entity_id
_entity_poly.type
_entity_poly.pdbx_seq_one_letter_code
_entity_poly.pdbx_strand_id
1 'polypeptide(L)' 'MGREVVVAVTGGRLDFGPWEQIFYGEFDGRRRKRVLVKIIGE' A
#
# COMPACT_ATOMS: atom_id res chain seq x y z
N MET A 1 -10.56 -3.29 8.60
CA MET A 1 -9.40 -3.28 7.70
C MET A 1 -9.89 -2.71 6.37
N GLY A 2 -9.38 -1.53 5.99
CA GLY A 2 -9.84 -0.80 4.80
C GLY A 2 -9.37 -1.47 3.50
N ARG A 3 -10.04 -1.16 2.39
CA ARG A 3 -9.71 -1.67 1.06
C ARG A 3 -8.35 -1.16 0.55
N GLU A 4 -7.97 0.04 0.96
CA GLU A 4 -6.82 0.77 0.44
C GLU A 4 -6.26 1.73 1.49
N VAL A 5 -5.05 2.21 1.22
CA VAL A 5 -4.36 3.26 1.96
C VAL A 5 -3.74 4.24 0.97
N VAL A 6 -3.59 5.50 1.37
CA VAL A 6 -2.86 6.53 0.60
C VAL A 6 -1.58 6.85 1.35
N VAL A 7 -0.47 6.93 0.61
CA VAL A 7 0.87 7.20 1.15
C VAL A 7 1.48 8.36 0.38
N ALA A 8 2.08 9.31 1.09
CA ALA A 8 2.79 10.43 0.48
C ALA A 8 4.12 9.96 -0.14
N VAL A 9 4.58 10.69 -1.16
CA VAL A 9 5.88 10.47 -1.79
C VAL A 9 6.69 11.75 -1.68
N THR A 10 7.85 11.67 -1.02
CA THR A 10 8.75 12.80 -0.78
C THR A 10 10.14 12.45 -1.32
N GLY A 11 10.67 13.25 -2.26
CA GLY A 11 11.99 13.01 -2.87
C GLY A 11 12.10 11.64 -3.57
N GLY A 12 11.01 11.15 -4.17
CA GLY A 12 10.96 9.85 -4.84
C GLY A 12 10.90 8.64 -3.92
N ARG A 13 10.64 8.83 -2.61
CA ARG A 13 10.51 7.74 -1.63
C ARG A 13 9.14 7.77 -0.95
N LEU A 14 8.63 6.59 -0.60
CA LEU A 14 7.43 6.47 0.24
C LEU A 14 7.74 7.08 1.60
N ASP A 15 6.93 8.05 2.00
CA ASP A 15 7.15 8.82 3.22
C ASP A 15 6.55 8.09 4.43
N PHE A 16 7.26 7.06 4.89
CA PHE A 16 6.88 6.26 6.03
C PHE A 16 7.50 6.78 7.33
N GLY A 17 6.73 6.73 8.41
CA GLY A 17 7.23 6.78 9.76
C GLY A 17 8.08 5.54 10.11
N PRO A 18 8.81 5.56 11.24
CA PRO A 18 9.78 4.53 11.60
C PRO A 18 9.20 3.12 11.78
N TRP A 19 7.88 3.01 11.97
CA TRP A 19 7.18 1.76 12.24
C TRP A 19 6.05 1.47 11.26
N GLU A 20 5.91 2.29 10.21
CA GLU A 20 4.83 2.12 9.23
C GLU A 20 5.20 1.06 8.20
N GLN A 21 4.25 0.18 7.91
CA GLN A 21 4.40 -0.92 6.95
C GLN A 21 3.06 -1.17 6.25
N ILE A 22 3.11 -1.42 4.93
CA ILE A 22 1.93 -1.81 4.14
C ILE A 22 1.83 -3.33 4.11
N PHE A 23 0.67 -3.85 4.53
CA PHE A 23 0.37 -5.27 4.46
C PHE A 23 -0.76 -5.55 3.48
N TYR A 24 -0.62 -6.64 2.71
CA TYR A 24 -1.77 -7.26 2.07
C TYR A 24 -2.50 -8.14 3.10
N GLY A 25 -3.59 -7.61 3.67
CA GLY A 25 -4.45 -8.37 4.57
C GLY A 25 -5.29 -9.40 3.82
N GLU A 26 -4.87 -10.67 3.85
CA GLU A 26 -5.64 -11.79 3.29
C GLU A 26 -6.56 -12.41 4.35
N PHE A 27 -7.83 -12.64 3.98
CA PHE A 27 -8.85 -13.23 4.87
C PHE A 27 -9.53 -14.48 4.27
N ASP A 28 -9.32 -14.76 2.98
CA ASP A 28 -9.91 -15.88 2.24
C ASP A 28 -8.98 -16.27 1.08
N GLY A 29 -7.91 -17.00 1.42
CA GLY A 29 -6.80 -17.31 0.52
C GLY A 29 -7.09 -18.40 -0.51
N ARG A 30 -6.02 -19.07 -0.98
CA ARG A 30 -6.06 -20.23 -1.91
C ARG A 30 -6.60 -19.92 -3.32
N ARG A 31 -6.62 -18.65 -3.71
CA ARG A 31 -6.95 -18.19 -5.06
C ARG A 31 -6.09 -17.00 -5.44
N ARG A 32 -5.91 -16.77 -6.74
CA ARG A 32 -5.14 -15.61 -7.23
C ARG A 32 -5.90 -14.32 -6.92
N LYS A 33 -5.25 -13.40 -6.22
CA LYS A 33 -5.76 -12.06 -5.89
C LYS A 33 -4.71 -11.02 -6.27
N ARG A 34 -5.13 -9.76 -6.37
CA ARG A 34 -4.32 -8.65 -6.89
C ARG A 34 -4.44 -7.45 -5.96
N VAL A 35 -3.35 -6.68 -5.88
CA VAL A 35 -3.31 -5.35 -5.27
C VAL A 35 -2.99 -4.37 -6.39
N LEU A 36 -3.62 -3.19 -6.35
CA LEU A 36 -3.35 -2.11 -7.30
C LEU A 36 -2.54 -1.02 -6.59
N VAL A 37 -1.46 -0.57 -7.24
CA VAL A 37 -0.70 0.61 -6.82
C VAL A 37 -0.83 1.66 -7.93
N LYS A 38 -1.21 2.88 -7.55
CA LYS A 38 -1.30 4.01 -8.46
C LYS A 38 -0.61 5.21 -7.82
N ILE A 39 0.31 5.81 -8.57
CA ILE A 39 1.05 7.01 -8.17
C ILE A 39 0.55 8.15 -9.07
N ILE A 40 0.29 9.31 -8.45
CA ILE A 40 -0.11 10.53 -9.13
C ILE A 40 0.72 11.65 -8.50
N GLY A 41 1.34 12.48 -9.33
CA GLY A 41 2.25 13.54 -8.90
C GLY A 41 3.22 13.88 -10.03
N GLU A 42 4.03 14.91 -9.81
CA GLU A 42 5.16 15.30 -10.66
C GLU A 42 6.49 14.81 -10.08
#